data_AF-A0A1C7NG78-F1
#
_entry.id   AF-A0A1C7NG78-F1
#
_cell.length_a   1.000
_cell.length_b   1.000
_cell.length_c   1.000
_cell.angle_alpha   90.00
_cell.angle_beta   90.00
_cell.angle_gamma   90.00
#
_symmetry.space_group_name_H-M   'P 1'
#
loop_
_entity.id
_entity.type
_entity.pdbx_description
1 polymer ?
#
loop_
_entity_poly.entity_id
_entity_poly.type
_entity_poly.pdbx_seq_one_letter_code
_entity_poly.pdbx_strand_id
1 'polypeptide(L)' 'MNNKENKRKCGSYTKVTDNMSWGVYWLNLEGYNNTTIGKKVRLARETVRDIVKAIEETNTPLPHTTTDRPQKDKL' A
#
# COMPACT_ATOMS: atom_id res chain seq x y z
N MET A 1 18.77 -20.13 -21.37
CA MET A 1 18.95 -19.27 -20.18
C MET A 1 17.57 -18.97 -19.61
N ASN A 2 17.28 -19.48 -18.42
CA ASN A 2 15.91 -19.72 -17.95
C ASN A 2 15.28 -18.44 -17.41
N ASN A 3 14.46 -17.77 -18.23
CA ASN A 3 13.69 -16.61 -17.79
C ASN A 3 12.48 -17.10 -16.98
N LYS A 4 12.67 -17.27 -15.67
CA LYS A 4 11.62 -17.62 -14.72
C LYS A 4 10.76 -16.36 -14.55
N GLU A 5 9.83 -16.16 -15.47
CA GLU A 5 8.78 -15.16 -15.39
C GLU A 5 8.00 -15.40 -14.10
N ASN A 6 8.45 -14.75 -13.03
CA ASN A 6 7.73 -14.67 -11.78
C ASN A 6 6.46 -13.89 -12.10
N LYS A 7 5.38 -14.62 -12.44
CA LYS A 7 4.03 -14.11 -12.57
C LYS A 7 3.60 -13.58 -11.21
N ARG A 8 4.09 -12.40 -10.86
CA ARG A 8 3.46 -11.52 -9.88
C ARG A 8 2.12 -11.20 -10.49
N LYS A 9 1.12 -12.02 -10.13
CA LYS A 9 -0.28 -11.72 -10.37
C LYS A 9 -0.48 -10.31 -9.82
N CYS A 10 -0.53 -9.35 -10.73
CA CYS A 10 -0.92 -7.99 -10.46
C CYS A 10 -2.38 -8.06 -10.05
N GLY A 11 -2.60 -8.42 -8.77
CA GLY A 11 -3.90 -8.33 -8.15
C GLY A 11 -4.29 -6.87 -8.24
N SER A 12 -5.42 -6.60 -8.88
CA SER A 12 -6.13 -5.33 -8.89
C SER A 12 -5.73 -4.49 -7.67
N TYR A 13 -4.96 -3.42 -7.90
CA TYR A 13 -4.69 -2.42 -6.87
C TYR A 13 -6.06 -1.92 -6.43
N THR A 14 -6.53 -2.41 -5.29
CA THR A 14 -7.74 -1.88 -4.67
C THR A 14 -7.42 -0.42 -4.40
N LYS A 15 -8.17 0.50 -5.01
CA LYS A 15 -7.93 1.94 -4.81
C LYS A 15 -7.95 2.19 -3.30
N VAL A 16 -6.82 2.60 -2.75
CA VAL A 16 -6.71 2.95 -1.33
C VAL A 16 -7.50 4.23 -1.14
N THR A 17 -8.58 4.15 -0.37
CA THR A 17 -9.36 5.32 0.02
C THR A 17 -8.79 5.93 1.29
N ASP A 18 -9.07 7.21 1.52
CA ASP A 18 -8.64 7.91 2.74
C ASP A 18 -9.05 7.14 4.01
N ASN A 19 -10.28 6.60 4.03
CA ASN A 19 -10.78 5.78 5.13
C ASN A 19 -9.89 4.54 5.41
N MET A 20 -9.34 3.92 4.37
CA MET A 20 -8.43 2.79 4.53
C MET A 20 -7.08 3.22 5.10
N SER A 21 -6.53 4.35 4.64
CA SER A 21 -5.26 4.89 5.16
C SER A 21 -5.39 5.31 6.63
N TRP A 22 -6.48 5.97 6.99
CA TRP A 22 -6.80 6.26 8.39
C TRP A 22 -6.99 4.98 9.22
N GLY A 23 -7.63 3.96 8.66
CA GLY A 23 -7.72 2.65 9.30
C GLY A 23 -6.36 2.00 9.56
N VAL A 24 -5.43 2.09 8.60
CA VAL A 24 -4.04 1.62 8.77
C VAL A 24 -3.33 2.40 9.87
N TYR A 25 -3.48 3.73 9.89
CA TYR A 25 -2.85 4.60 10.89
C TYR A 25 -3.26 4.26 12.33
N TRP A 26 -4.56 4.23 12.61
CA TRP A 26 -5.06 3.94 13.96
C TRP A 26 -4.67 2.53 14.43
N LEU A 27 -4.77 1.53 13.55
CA LEU A 27 -4.38 0.17 13.90
C LEU A 27 -2.86 0.02 14.08
N ASN A 28 -2.04 0.79 13.36
CA ASN A 28 -0.60 0.82 13.57
C ASN A 28 -0.24 1.45 14.93
N LEU A 29 -0.92 2.52 15.33
CA LEU A 29 -0.77 3.12 16.66
C LEU A 29 -1.20 2.19 17.79
N GLU A 30 -2.24 1.37 17.58
CA GLU A 30 -2.65 0.32 18.51
C GLU A 30 -1.67 -0.87 18.58
N GLY A 31 -0.62 -0.88 17.74
CA GLY A 31 0.43 -1.91 17.75
C GLY A 31 0.08 -3.18 16.97
N TYR A 32 -0.91 -3.14 16.09
CA TYR A 32 -1.22 -4.29 15.23
C TYR A 32 -0.14 -4.51 14.18
N ASN A 33 0.18 -5.78 13.91
CA ASN A 33 1.06 -6.12 12.80
C ASN A 33 0.38 -5.90 11.43
N ASN A 34 1.18 -5.61 10.39
CA ASN A 34 0.69 -5.27 9.05
C ASN A 34 -0.23 -6.34 8.43
N THR A 35 -0.05 -7.62 8.78
CA THR A 35 -0.91 -8.70 8.30
C THR A 35 -2.32 -8.59 8.88
N THR A 36 -2.43 -8.26 10.17
CA THR A 36 -3.72 -8.10 10.86
C THR A 36 -4.42 -6.84 10.39
N ILE A 37 -3.67 -5.75 10.20
CA ILE A 37 -4.16 -4.51 9.62
C ILE A 37 -4.76 -4.77 8.24
N GLY A 38 -3.99 -5.39 7.33
CA GLY A 38 -4.46 -5.67 5.96
C GLY A 38 -5.75 -6.49 5.91
N LYS A 39 -5.91 -7.46 6.83
CA LYS A 39 -7.18 -8.22 6.95
C LYS A 39 -8.35 -7.34 7.39
N LYS A 40 -8.14 -6.43 8.35
CA LYS A 40 -9.18 -5.52 8.87
C LYS A 40 -9.61 -4.47 7.84
N VAL A 41 -8.64 -3.85 7.16
CA VAL A 41 -8.91 -2.79 6.16
C VAL A 41 -9.07 -3.32 4.73
N ARG A 42 -9.01 -4.64 4.55
CA ARG A 42 -9.08 -5.34 3.25
C ARG A 42 -8.04 -4.84 2.23
N LEU A 43 -6.83 -4.58 2.72
CA LEU A 43 -5.66 -4.21 1.89
C LEU A 43 -4.64 -5.35 1.86
N ALA A 44 -3.92 -5.43 0.74
CA ALA A 44 -2.77 -6.31 0.63
C ALA A 44 -1.69 -5.88 1.64
N ARG A 45 -0.94 -6.85 2.17
CA ARG A 45 0.09 -6.59 3.19
C ARG A 45 1.16 -5.63 2.68
N GLU A 46 1.54 -5.74 1.41
CA GLU A 46 2.47 -4.82 0.76
C GLU A 46 1.95 -3.39 0.79
N THR A 47 0.68 -3.15 0.43
CA THR A 47 0.06 -1.83 0.46
C THR A 47 0.02 -1.25 1.86
N VAL A 48 -0.31 -2.06 2.86
CA VAL A 48 -0.27 -1.62 4.28
C VAL A 48 1.14 -1.20 4.68
N ARG A 49 2.16 -1.96 4.29
CA ARG A 49 3.55 -1.62 4.61
C ARG A 49 3.97 -0.30 3.96
N ASP A 50 3.58 -0.07 2.72
CA ASP A 50 3.91 1.16 2.01
C ASP A 50 3.21 2.37 2.65
N ILE A 51 1.95 2.21 3.09
CA ILE A 51 1.22 3.24 3.85
C ILE A 51 1.86 3.50 5.22
N VAL A 52 2.21 2.47 5.99
CA VAL A 52 2.87 2.63 7.30
C VAL A 52 4.20 3.36 7.14
N LYS A 53 4.99 3.00 6.13
CA LYS A 53 6.24 3.69 5.84
C LYS A 53 6.02 5.17 5.51
N ALA A 54 5.01 5.48 4.69
CA ALA A 54 4.67 6.87 4.37
C ALA A 54 4.20 7.64 5.61
N ILE A 55 3.46 7.00 6.53
CA ILE A 55 3.06 7.59 7.82
C ILE A 55 4.29 7.88 8.68
N GLU A 56 5.25 6.95 8.77
CA GLU A 56 6.49 7.15 9.54
C GLU A 56 7.34 8.31 8.97
N GLU A 57 7.38 8.46 7.65
CA GLU A 57 8.13 9.53 6.98
C GLU A 57 7.43 10.90 7.06
N THR A 58 6.10 10.95 6.93
CA THR A 58 5.33 12.21 6.82
C THR A 58 4.60 12.60 8.09
N ASN A 59 4.56 11.73 9.10
CA ASN A 59 3.67 11.80 10.27
C ASN A 59 2.19 12.00 9.90
N THR A 60 1.79 11.64 8.68
CA THR A 60 0.46 11.93 8.14
C THR A 60 -0.16 10.65 7.55
N PRO A 61 -1.44 10.34 7.86
CA PRO A 61 -2.15 9.17 7.35
C PRO A 61 -2.76 9.37 5.96
N LEU A 62 -2.25 10.34 5.20
CA LEU A 62 -2.72 10.56 3.84
C LEU A 62 -2.30 9.37 2.98
N PRO A 63 -3.18 8.85 2.11
CA PRO A 63 -2.72 7.94 1.08
C PRO A 63 -1.68 8.68 0.27
N HIS A 64 -0.42 8.26 0.39
CA HIS A 64 0.52 8.50 -0.67
C HIS A 64 -0.10 7.77 -1.86
N THR A 65 -0.80 8.51 -2.73
CA THR A 65 -0.99 8.04 -4.08
C THR A 65 0.41 7.68 -4.51
N THR A 66 0.67 6.39 -4.74
CA THR A 66 1.87 6.03 -5.47
C THR A 66 1.65 6.74 -6.79
N THR A 67 2.23 7.94 -6.93
CA THR A 67 2.23 8.70 -8.16
C THR A 67 2.60 7.67 -9.19
N ASP A 68 1.65 7.45 -10.10
CA ASP A 68 1.80 6.57 -11.23
C ASP A 68 3.23 6.80 -11.73
N ARG A 69 4.04 5.75 -11.65
CA ARG A 69 5.35 5.68 -12.30
C ARG A 69 5.22 6.49 -13.59
N PRO A 70 6.06 7.52 -13.83
CA PRO A 70 5.77 8.54 -14.84
C PRO A 70 5.29 7.84 -16.10
N GLN A 71 4.04 8.12 -16.49
CA GLN A 71 3.55 7.74 -17.81
C GLN A 71 4.58 8.31 -18.76
N LYS A 72 5.44 7.43 -19.29
CA LYS A 72 6.42 7.80 -20.30
C LYS A 72 5.67 8.59 -21.34
N ASP A 73 6.09 9.84 -21.52
CA ASP A 73 5.71 10.69 -22.63
C ASP A 73 5.63 9.83 -23.89
N LYS A 74 4.40 9.67 -24.40
CA LYS A 74 4.23 9.29 -25.79
C LYS A 74 4.17 10.60 -26.57
N LEU A 75 5.38 10.96 -27.03
CA LEU A 75 5.74 11.67 -28.25
C LEU A 75 4.64 12.50 -28.92
#